data_AF-G9XWK2-F1
#
_entry.id   AF-G9XWK2-F1
#
_cell.length_a   1.000
_cell.length_b   1.000
_cell.length_c   1.000
_cell.angle_alpha   90.00
_cell.angle_beta   90.00
_cell.angle_gamma   90.00
#
_symmetry.space_group_name_H-M   'P 1'
#
loop_
_entity.id
_entity.type
_entity.pdbx_description
1 polymer ?
#
loop_
_entity_poly.entity_id
_entity_poly.type
_entity_poly.pdbx_seq_one_letter_code
_entity_poly.pdbx_strand_id
1 'polypeptide(L)' 'MIKYPCQEVLRIKESEKVQPAVSQVNPSWVVTLLEIIDSMKHGSVTIIVQDGIVIQIDKNEKFRLKNQVNRKGTA' A
#
# COMPACT_ATOMS: atom_id res chain seq x y z
N MET A 1 34.60 -24.26 6.00
CA MET A 1 33.20 -24.68 6.22
C MET A 1 32.66 -23.90 7.42
N ILE A 2 32.14 -22.70 7.19
CA ILE A 2 31.73 -21.78 8.26
C ILE A 2 30.22 -21.93 8.43
N LYS A 3 29.80 -22.57 9.53
CA LYS A 3 28.41 -22.64 9.96
C LYS A 3 28.00 -21.25 10.45
N TYR A 4 27.10 -20.59 9.76
CA TYR A 4 26.40 -19.42 10.32
C TYR A 4 25.23 -19.93 11.18
N PRO A 5 25.14 -19.55 12.47
CA PRO A 5 23.97 -19.86 13.27
C PRO A 5 22.77 -19.12 12.69
N CYS A 6 21.72 -19.89 12.42
CA CYS A 6 20.39 -19.43 12.01
C CYS A 6 19.86 -18.44 13.06
N GLN A 7 19.74 -17.15 12.70
CA GLN A 7 19.12 -16.16 13.56
C GLN A 7 17.61 -16.28 13.46
N GLU A 8 17.08 -16.75 14.59
CA GLU A 8 15.72 -16.76 15.11
C GLU A 8 14.75 -15.82 14.39
N VAL A 9 13.78 -16.45 13.71
CA VAL A 9 12.59 -15.80 13.18
C VAL A 9 11.78 -15.29 14.37
N LEU A 10 11.89 -13.99 14.66
CA LEU A 10 11.03 -13.34 15.65
C LEU A 10 9.59 -13.38 15.14
N ARG A 11 8.84 -14.33 15.70
CA ARG A 11 7.38 -14.45 15.63
C ARG A 11 6.78 -13.20 16.28
N ILE A 12 6.48 -12.19 15.47
CA ILE A 12 5.71 -11.03 15.94
C ILE A 12 4.32 -11.56 16.32
N LYS A 13 4.09 -11.67 17.63
CA LYS A 13 2.77 -11.91 18.18
C LYS A 13 1.96 -10.64 17.93
N GLU A 14 0.85 -10.83 17.23
CA GLU A 14 -0.19 -9.84 17.07
C GLU A 14 -0.73 -9.40 18.45
N SER A 15 -1.10 -8.13 18.54
CA SER A 15 -1.73 -7.44 19.67
C SER A 15 -0.81 -6.76 20.68
N GLU A 16 -0.39 -5.56 20.34
CA GLU A 16 -0.47 -4.45 21.29
C GLU A 16 -1.10 -3.26 20.56
N LYS A 17 -2.28 -2.86 21.02
CA LYS A 17 -3.08 -1.76 20.50
C LYS A 17 -2.37 -0.44 20.86
N VAL A 18 -1.34 -0.06 20.11
CA VAL A 18 -0.74 1.27 20.20
C VAL A 18 -1.76 2.24 19.65
N GLN A 19 -2.56 2.84 20.53
CA GLN A 19 -3.37 4.00 20.19
C GLN A 19 -2.38 5.17 20.05
N PRO A 20 -2.11 5.68 18.84
CA PRO A 20 -1.28 6.87 18.75
C PRO A 20 -2.14 8.03 19.25
N ALA A 21 -1.73 8.62 20.37
CA ALA A 21 -2.21 9.91 20.81
C ALA A 21 -1.80 10.96 19.78
N VAL A 22 -2.59 11.13 18.72
CA VAL A 22 -2.47 12.24 17.77
C VAL A 22 -3.78 13.00 17.82
N SER A 23 -3.85 13.91 18.79
CA SER A 23 -4.92 14.89 18.88
C SER A 23 -4.84 15.81 17.67
N GLN A 24 -5.85 15.71 16.80
CA GLN A 24 -6.10 16.56 15.63
C GLN A 24 -5.05 16.53 14.52
N VAL A 25 -5.25 15.65 13.55
CA VAL A 25 -4.85 15.93 12.18
C VAL A 25 -6.05 15.64 11.29
N ASN A 26 -6.73 16.69 10.83
CA ASN A 26 -7.53 16.63 9.60
C ASN A 26 -6.74 17.32 8.50
N PRO A 27 -5.58 16.80 8.07
CA PRO A 27 -4.93 17.38 6.92
C PRO A 27 -5.73 16.89 5.71
N SER A 28 -6.22 17.82 4.90
CA SER A 28 -7.06 17.53 3.72
C SER A 28 -6.47 16.40 2.84
N TRP A 29 -5.15 16.33 2.75
CA TRP A 29 -4.45 15.33 1.93
C TRP A 29 -4.53 13.89 2.46
N VAL A 30 -4.72 13.67 3.76
CA VAL A 30 -4.84 12.30 4.31
C VAL A 30 -6.15 11.65 3.85
N VAL A 31 -7.23 12.43 3.80
CA VAL A 31 -8.52 11.94 3.28
C VAL A 31 -8.38 11.58 1.80
N THR A 32 -7.78 12.48 1.01
CA THR A 32 -7.52 12.22 -0.41
C THR A 32 -6.62 11.00 -0.62
N LEU A 33 -5.60 10.81 0.22
CA LEU A 33 -4.71 9.65 0.15
C LEU A 33 -5.46 8.34 0.45
N LEU A 34 -6.34 8.35 1.45
CA LEU A 34 -7.18 7.19 1.79
C LEU A 34 -8.10 6.82 0.62
N GLU A 35 -8.75 7.80 -0.01
CA GLU A 35 -9.58 7.58 -1.21
C GLU A 35 -8.77 7.02 -2.39
N ILE A 36 -7.55 7.53 -2.60
CA ILE A 36 -6.64 7.05 -3.64
C ILE A 36 -6.26 5.58 -3.42
N ILE A 37 -5.96 5.22 -2.17
CA ILE A 37 -5.60 3.84 -1.80
C ILE A 37 -6.81 2.91 -1.93
N ASP A 38 -7.97 3.31 -1.44
CA ASP A 38 -9.18 2.49 -1.47
C ASP A 38 -9.68 2.23 -2.90
N SER A 39 -9.52 3.22 -3.80
CA SER A 39 -9.85 3.05 -5.21
C SER A 39 -8.88 2.15 -5.99
N MET A 40 -7.66 1.95 -5.50
CA MET A 40 -6.60 1.26 -6.24
C MET A 40 -6.63 -0.25 -5.99
N LYS A 41 -6.71 -1.05 -7.05
CA LYS A 41 -6.67 -2.52 -6.92
C LYS A 41 -5.26 -3.10 -7.02
N HIS A 42 -4.48 -2.61 -7.98
CA HIS A 42 -3.14 -3.10 -8.26
C HIS A 42 -2.24 -1.94 -8.66
N GLY A 43 -1.35 -1.52 -7.77
CA GLY A 43 -0.48 -0.40 -8.04
C GLY A 43 0.40 -0.05 -6.85
N SER A 44 1.00 1.14 -6.94
CA SER A 44 1.83 1.72 -5.89
C SER A 44 1.51 3.21 -5.77
N VAL A 45 1.49 3.70 -4.54
CA VAL A 45 1.41 5.13 -4.24
C VAL A 45 2.76 5.57 -3.69
N THR A 46 3.33 6.62 -4.27
CA THR A 46 4.59 7.22 -3.82
C THR A 46 4.30 8.57 -3.20
N ILE A 47 4.73 8.79 -1.96
CA ILE A 47 4.54 10.06 -1.25
C ILE A 47 5.92 10.70 -1.11
N ILE A 48 6.01 11.96 -1.49
CA ILE A 48 7.24 12.75 -1.35
C ILE A 48 7.02 13.76 -0.23
N VAL A 49 7.86 13.63 0.80
CA VAL A 49 7.87 14.50 1.97
C VAL A 49 9.18 15.28 1.98
N GLN A 50 9.09 16.60 2.09
CA GLN A 50 10.23 17.50 2.21
C GLN A 50 9.96 18.49 3.33
N ASP A 51 10.97 18.78 4.15
CA ASP A 51 10.88 19.72 5.28
C ASP A 51 9.71 19.47 6.24
N GLY A 52 9.33 18.19 6.41
CA GLY A 52 8.21 17.78 7.25
C GLY A 52 6.81 18.00 6.65
N ILE A 53 6.73 18.42 5.38
CA ILE A 53 5.48 18.67 4.66
C ILE A 53 5.36 17.69 3.48
N VAL A 54 4.16 17.15 3.28
CA VAL A 54 3.85 16.36 2.07
C VAL A 54 3.72 17.31 0.90
N ILE A 55 4.63 17.19 -0.07
CA ILE A 55 4.66 18.06 -1.25
C ILE A 55 3.98 17.42 -2.46
N GLN A 56 4.03 16.09 -2.57
CA GLN A 56 3.58 15.36 -3.76
C GLN A 56 3.11 13.95 -3.40
N ILE A 57 2.06 13.52 -4.10
CA ILE A 57 1.50 12.17 -4.05
C ILE A 57 1.38 11.69 -5.49
N ASP A 58 2.11 10.63 -5.84
CA ASP A 58 2.06 9.97 -7.14
C ASP A 58 1.29 8.65 -7.05
N LYS A 59 0.26 8.50 -7.89
CA LYS A 59 -0.54 7.27 -8.02
C LYS A 59 -0.12 6.52 -9.28
N ASN A 60 0.42 5.31 -9.13
CA ASN A 60 0.69 4.43 -10.27
C ASN A 60 -0.19 3.17 -10.17
N GLU A 61 -1.06 2.95 -11.16
CA GLU A 61 -1.99 1.81 -11.19
C GLU A 61 -1.78 0.96 -12.45
N LYS A 62 -1.68 -0.36 -12.25
CA LYS A 62 -1.41 -1.33 -13.32
C LYS A 62 -2.67 -2.10 -13.68
N PHE A 63 -3.23 -1.78 -14.84
CA PHE A 63 -4.37 -2.51 -15.40
C PHE A 63 -3.89 -3.70 -16.24
N ARG A 64 -4.29 -4.92 -15.87
CA ARG A 64 -4.04 -6.13 -16.67
C ARG A 64 -5.28 -6.49 -17.46
N LEU A 65 -5.27 -6.15 -18.74
CA LEU A 65 -6.35 -6.51 -19.66
C LEU A 65 -6.30 -8.02 -19.89
N LYS A 66 -7.29 -8.77 -19.38
CA LYS A 66 -7.49 -10.16 -19.79
C LYS A 66 -8.15 -10.13 -21.16
N ASN A 67 -7.56 -10.84 -22.12
CA ASN A 67 -8.15 -10.99 -23.44
C ASN A 67 -9.45 -11.80 -23.29
N GLN A 68 -10.59 -11.14 -23.34
CA GLN A 68 -11.89 -11.79 -23.36
C GLN A 68 -12.03 -12.43 -24.75
N VAL A 69 -11.51 -13.65 -24.91
CA VAL A 69 -11.81 -14.45 -26.10
C VAL A 69 -13.30 -14.74 -26.03
N ASN A 70 -14.09 -13.94 -26.76
CA ASN A 70 -15.51 -14.13 -26.91
C ASN A 70 -15.68 -15.38 -27.80
N ARG A 71 -15.63 -16.56 -27.17
CA ARG A 71 -15.85 -17.85 -27.81
C ARG A 71 -17.34 -18.02 -28.10
N LYS A 72 -17.90 -17.21 -29.01
CA LYS A 72 -19.14 -17.58 -29.68
C LYS A 72 -18.78 -18.47 -30.86
N GLY A 73 -18.39 -19.71 -30.55
CA GLY A 73 -18.44 -20.80 -31.51
C GLY A 73 -19.88 -21.30 -31.52
N THR A 74 -20.66 -20.83 -32.49
CA THR A 74 -21.96 -21.42 -32.82
C THR A 74 -21.67 -22.76 -33.50
N ALA A 75 -22.21 -23.83 -32.91
CA ALA A 75 -22.24 -25.18 -33.49
C ALA A 75 -23.23 -25.25 -34.65
#